data_AF-A0A3C0QIS3-F1
#
_entry.id   AF-A0A3C0QIS3-F1
#
_cell.length_a   1.000
_cell.length_b   1.000
_cell.length_c   1.000
_cell.angle_alpha   90.00
_cell.angle_beta   90.00
_cell.angle_gamma   90.00
#
_symmetry.space_group_name_H-M   'P 1'
#
loop_
_entity.id
_entity.type
_entity.pdbx_description
1 polymer ?
#
loop_
_entity_poly.entity_id
_entity_poly.type
_entity_poly.pdbx_seq_one_letter_code
_entity_poly.pdbx_strand_id
1 'polypeptide(L)'
;MKDILIIDGYNFIFNFFKAANLDNDDIEYLKSKLISDLITYNSQKDHELILVFDASKSSNQLRSIERADNIKVIYSREGETADTIIEELVSGWSADRKIFVVTSDYSQQKVIFGKNTVRRSCREFGLE
;
A
#
# COMPACT_ATOMS: atom_id res chain seq x y z
N MET A 1 21.02 0.35 2.96
CA MET A 1 19.67 0.93 3.13
C MET A 1 18.67 -0.09 2.62
N LYS A 2 17.50 -0.21 3.24
CA LYS A 2 16.48 -1.20 2.83
C LYS A 2 15.76 -0.72 1.58
N ASP A 3 15.38 -1.64 0.70
CA ASP A 3 14.44 -1.31 -0.37
C ASP A 3 13.07 -0.98 0.23
N ILE A 4 12.31 -0.15 -0.47
CA ILE A 4 11.00 0.32 -0.01
C ILE A 4 9.92 -0.44 -0.75
N LEU A 5 8.92 -0.90 -0.02
CA LEU A 5 7.75 -1.57 -0.58
C LEU A 5 6.49 -0.82 -0.17
N ILE A 6 5.83 -0.20 -1.13
CA ILE A 6 4.54 0.46 -0.92
C ILE A 6 3.43 -0.39 -1.51
N ILE A 7 2.37 -0.61 -0.74
CA ILE A 7 1.22 -1.43 -1.12
C ILE A 7 -0.05 -0.60 -1.02
N ASP A 8 -0.83 -0.59 -2.10
CA ASP A 8 -2.21 -0.09 -2.08
C ASP A 8 -3.13 -1.17 -1.48
N GLY A 9 -3.60 -0.93 -0.27
CA GLY A 9 -4.31 -1.90 0.54
C GLY A 9 -5.69 -2.27 0.00
N TYR A 10 -6.50 -1.31 -0.47
CA TYR A 10 -7.81 -1.64 -1.04
C TYR A 10 -7.65 -2.40 -2.35
N ASN A 11 -6.75 -1.93 -3.22
CA ASN A 11 -6.48 -2.63 -4.45
C ASN A 11 -6.01 -4.07 -4.20
N PHE A 12 -5.15 -4.26 -3.21
CA PHE A 12 -4.71 -5.59 -2.79
C PHE A 12 -5.88 -6.43 -2.30
N ILE A 13 -6.74 -5.90 -1.43
CA ILE A 13 -7.90 -6.64 -0.90
C ILE A 13 -8.82 -7.11 -2.02
N PHE A 14 -9.24 -6.20 -2.91
CA PHE A 14 -10.18 -6.53 -3.98
C PHE A 14 -9.57 -7.48 -5.02
N ASN A 15 -8.30 -7.29 -5.40
CA ASN A 15 -7.69 -8.08 -6.47
C ASN A 15 -7.05 -9.40 -6.00
N PHE A 16 -6.51 -9.45 -4.79
CA PHE A 16 -5.83 -10.64 -4.26
C PHE A 16 -6.80 -11.56 -3.54
N PHE A 17 -7.63 -11.04 -2.62
CA PHE A 17 -8.62 -11.88 -1.91
C PHE A 17 -9.86 -12.20 -2.76
N LYS A 18 -9.93 -11.71 -4.01
CA LYS A 18 -11.06 -11.90 -4.95
C LYS A 18 -12.41 -11.56 -4.30
N ALA A 19 -12.40 -10.53 -3.46
CA ALA A 19 -13.49 -10.22 -2.58
C ALA A 19 -14.48 -9.29 -3.31
N ALA A 20 -15.54 -9.86 -3.89
CA ALA A 20 -16.64 -9.09 -4.46
C ALA A 20 -17.81 -9.06 -3.46
N ASN A 21 -18.49 -7.91 -3.34
CA ASN A 21 -19.65 -7.71 -2.45
C ASN A 21 -19.36 -7.86 -0.95
N LEU A 22 -18.30 -7.23 -0.46
CA LEU A 22 -18.01 -7.15 0.97
C LEU A 22 -18.86 -6.09 1.66
N ASP A 23 -19.31 -6.38 2.87
CA ASP A 23 -19.80 -5.36 3.79
C ASP A 23 -18.64 -4.69 4.56
N ASN A 24 -18.95 -3.77 5.47
CA ASN A 24 -17.93 -3.06 6.22
C ASN A 24 -17.15 -3.98 7.19
N ASP A 25 -17.81 -4.98 7.78
CA ASP A 25 -17.18 -5.90 8.74
C ASP A 25 -16.20 -6.82 8.01
N ASP A 26 -16.57 -7.29 6.82
CA ASP A 26 -15.68 -8.04 5.93
C ASP A 26 -14.44 -7.22 5.54
N ILE A 27 -14.61 -5.94 5.23
CA ILE A 27 -13.49 -5.04 4.87
C ILE A 27 -12.54 -4.86 6.05
N GLU A 28 -13.05 -4.57 7.25
CA GLU A 28 -12.21 -4.41 8.44
C GLU A 28 -11.47 -5.71 8.82
N TYR A 29 -12.13 -6.86 8.65
CA TYR A 29 -11.49 -8.16 8.81
C TYR A 29 -10.34 -8.35 7.79
N LEU A 30 -10.59 -8.07 6.51
CA LEU A 30 -9.58 -8.23 5.46
C LEU A 30 -8.42 -7.24 5.58
N LYS A 31 -8.66 -6.01 6.07
CA LYS A 31 -7.59 -5.07 6.42
C LYS A 31 -6.69 -5.64 7.52
N SER A 32 -7.28 -6.14 8.60
CA SER A 32 -6.56 -6.75 9.72
C SER A 32 -5.77 -8.00 9.28
N LYS A 33 -6.38 -8.83 8.42
CA LYS A 33 -5.74 -10.00 7.81
C LYS A 33 -4.55 -9.58 6.94
N LEU A 34 -4.73 -8.61 6.05
CA LEU A 34 -3.67 -8.12 5.17
C LEU A 34 -2.49 -7.57 5.98
N ILE A 35 -2.73 -6.79 7.03
CA ILE A 35 -1.69 -6.29 7.93
C ILE A 35 -0.88 -7.46 8.53
N SER A 36 -1.58 -8.47 9.04
CA SER A 36 -0.93 -9.66 9.65
C SER A 36 -0.09 -10.45 8.65
N ASP A 37 -0.63 -10.65 7.44
CA ASP A 37 0.08 -11.34 6.36
C ASP A 37 1.34 -10.56 5.94
N LEU A 38 1.25 -9.23 5.86
CA LEU A 38 2.38 -8.36 5.49
C LEU A 38 3.45 -8.26 6.58
N ILE A 39 3.08 -8.32 7.87
CA ILE A 39 4.04 -8.41 8.97
C ILE A 39 4.87 -9.68 8.84
N THR A 40 4.19 -10.80 8.57
CA THR A 40 4.83 -12.11 8.39
C THR A 40 5.75 -12.09 7.17
N TYR A 41 5.28 -11.59 6.04
CA TYR A 41 6.06 -11.43 4.82
C TYR A 41 7.31 -10.55 5.05
N ASN A 42 7.14 -9.39 5.69
CA ASN A 42 8.23 -8.43 5.85
C ASN A 42 9.29 -8.92 6.86
N SER A 43 8.93 -9.83 7.76
CA SER A 43 9.87 -10.47 8.69
C SER A 43 10.93 -11.30 7.96
N GLN A 44 10.64 -11.78 6.75
CA GLN A 44 11.57 -12.57 5.93
C GLN A 44 12.33 -11.72 4.90
N LYS A 45 11.70 -10.70 4.32
CA LYS A 45 12.28 -9.93 3.21
C LYS A 45 13.00 -8.64 3.65
N ASP A 46 12.75 -8.17 4.87
CA ASP A 46 13.41 -7.02 5.50
C ASP A 46 13.33 -5.70 4.69
N HIS A 47 12.16 -5.38 4.15
CA HIS A 47 11.90 -4.10 3.46
C HIS A 47 11.44 -3.01 4.44
N GLU A 48 11.52 -1.75 4.00
CA GLU A 48 10.69 -0.69 4.58
C GLU A 48 9.29 -0.78 3.95
N LEU A 49 8.38 -1.49 4.62
CA LEU A 49 7.03 -1.74 4.10
C LEU A 49 6.05 -0.65 4.56
N ILE A 50 5.38 -0.04 3.60
CA ILE A 50 4.33 0.95 3.80
C ILE A 50 3.05 0.46 3.15
N LEU A 51 2.01 0.26 3.95
CA LEU A 51 0.67 -0.07 3.49
C LEU A 51 -0.19 1.19 3.49
N VAL A 52 -0.85 1.49 2.38
CA VAL A 52 -1.69 2.68 2.23
C VAL A 52 -3.14 2.26 2.02
N PHE A 53 -4.04 2.73 2.88
CA PHE A 53 -5.49 2.58 2.72
C PHE A 53 -6.09 3.94 2.36
N ASP A 54 -6.77 4.00 1.23
CA ASP A 54 -7.51 5.19 0.80
C ASP A 54 -8.78 5.43 1.67
N ALA A 55 -9.19 6.68 1.78
CA ALA A 55 -10.34 7.11 2.53
C ALA A 55 -11.53 7.38 1.61
N SER A 56 -11.70 6.64 0.51
CA SER A 56 -12.78 6.88 -0.47
C SER A 56 -14.18 6.97 0.15
N LYS A 57 -14.38 6.45 1.37
CA LYS A 57 -15.60 6.57 2.17
C LYS A 57 -15.42 7.11 3.60
N SER A 58 -14.23 7.55 3.99
CA SER A 58 -13.98 8.00 5.38
C SER A 58 -14.03 9.52 5.50
N SER A 59 -14.67 10.04 6.56
CA SER A 59 -14.72 11.46 6.89
C SER A 59 -13.50 11.94 7.70
N ASN A 60 -12.36 11.25 7.57
CA ASN A 60 -11.16 11.60 8.32
C ASN A 60 -10.54 12.88 7.75
N GLN A 61 -10.53 13.95 8.55
CA GLN A 61 -9.95 15.23 8.15
C GLN A 61 -8.41 15.20 8.07
N LEU A 62 -7.78 14.27 8.79
CA LEU A 62 -6.32 14.15 8.90
C LEU A 62 -5.86 12.74 8.49
N ARG A 63 -4.65 12.67 7.93
CA ARG A 63 -3.97 11.40 7.65
C ARG A 63 -3.63 10.74 8.99
N SER A 64 -3.93 9.45 9.13
CA SER A 64 -3.46 8.66 10.27
C SER A 64 -2.27 7.81 9.85
N ILE A 65 -1.29 7.70 10.74
CA ILE A 65 -0.12 6.84 10.55
C ILE A 65 -0.03 5.93 11.76
N GLU A 66 -0.06 4.64 11.51
CA GLU A 66 0.05 3.61 12.51
C GLU A 66 1.28 2.74 12.22
N ARG A 67 1.88 2.19 13.27
CA ARG A 67 2.97 1.24 13.14
C ARG A 67 2.50 -0.10 13.68
N ALA A 68 2.33 -1.07 12.78
CA ALA A 68 1.99 -2.43 13.10
C ALA A 68 3.26 -3.27 13.01
N ASP A 69 3.93 -3.47 14.15
CA ASP A 69 5.21 -4.19 14.24
C ASP A 69 6.29 -3.65 13.27
N ASN A 70 6.64 -4.43 12.24
CA ASN A 70 7.66 -4.11 11.24
C ASN A 70 7.09 -3.43 9.97
N ILE A 71 5.81 -3.07 9.94
CA ILE A 71 5.19 -2.34 8.83
C ILE A 71 4.59 -1.00 9.28
N LYS A 72 4.58 -0.03 8.36
CA LYS A 72 3.91 1.27 8.54
C LYS A 72 2.58 1.26 7.80
N VAL A 73 1.50 1.62 8.46
CA VAL A 73 0.16 1.72 7.86
C VAL A 73 -0.23 3.20 7.79
N ILE A 74 -0.68 3.63 6.63
CA ILE A 74 -1.13 5.01 6.37
C ILE A 74 -2.58 4.96 5.93
N TYR A 75 -3.44 5.67 6.65
CA TYR A 75 -4.82 5.92 6.26
C TYR A 75 -4.91 7.32 5.69
N SER A 76 -5.37 7.45 4.45
CA SER A 76 -5.48 8.76 3.81
C SER A 76 -6.55 9.63 4.50
N ARG A 77 -6.46 10.94 4.27
CA ARG A 77 -7.53 11.88 4.64
C ARG A 77 -8.59 11.97 3.55
N GLU A 78 -9.72 12.59 3.88
CA GLU A 78 -10.77 12.93 2.93
C GLU A 78 -10.20 13.70 1.72
N GLY A 79 -10.57 13.27 0.51
CA GLY A 79 -10.09 13.85 -0.74
C GLY A 79 -8.66 13.47 -1.16
N GLU A 80 -7.95 12.65 -0.37
CA GLU A 80 -6.62 12.12 -0.70
C GLU A 80 -6.72 10.65 -1.12
N THR A 81 -6.17 10.31 -2.29
CA THR A 81 -6.14 8.93 -2.80
C THR A 81 -4.81 8.25 -2.49
N ALA A 82 -4.79 6.91 -2.50
CA ALA A 82 -3.55 6.15 -2.34
C ALA A 82 -2.48 6.58 -3.34
N ASP A 83 -2.87 6.88 -4.59
CA ASP A 83 -1.95 7.37 -5.63
C ASP A 83 -1.21 8.63 -5.20
N THR A 84 -1.94 9.65 -4.69
CA THR A 84 -1.34 10.91 -4.24
C THR A 84 -0.39 10.71 -3.07
N ILE A 85 -0.71 9.80 -2.14
CA ILE A 85 0.19 9.44 -1.03
C ILE A 85 1.47 8.80 -1.56
N ILE A 86 1.34 7.83 -2.47
CA ILE A 86 2.48 7.11 -3.04
C ILE A 86 3.38 8.11 -3.79
N GLU A 87 2.81 9.04 -4.56
CA GLU A 87 3.58 10.09 -5.25
C GLU A 87 4.35 10.98 -4.29
N GLU A 88 3.70 11.46 -3.23
CA GLU A 88 4.34 12.27 -2.18
C GLU A 88 5.52 11.50 -1.56
N LEU A 89 5.30 10.24 -1.18
CA LEU A 89 6.33 9.38 -0.58
C LEU A 89 7.51 9.16 -1.54
N VAL A 90 7.23 8.78 -2.78
CA VAL A 90 8.25 8.53 -3.82
C VAL A 90 9.07 9.79 -4.10
N SER A 91 8.41 10.95 -4.19
CA SER A 91 9.08 12.23 -4.45
C SER A 91 10.01 12.68 -3.32
N GLY A 92 9.71 12.26 -2.07
CA GLY A 92 10.50 12.59 -0.89
C GLY A 92 11.74 11.72 -0.68
N TRP A 93 11.95 10.66 -1.47
CA TRP A 93 13.07 9.73 -1.30
C TRP A 93 14.20 9.93 -2.32
N SER A 94 15.43 9.67 -1.86
CA SER A 94 16.62 9.78 -2.70
C SER A 94 16.70 8.67 -3.75
N ALA A 95 17.46 8.94 -4.81
CA ALA A 95 17.68 8.03 -5.93
C ALA A 95 18.53 6.78 -5.58
N ASP A 96 18.84 6.52 -4.31
CA ASP A 96 19.73 5.43 -3.90
C ASP A 96 18.97 4.17 -3.45
N ARG A 97 17.64 4.26 -3.33
CA ARG A 97 16.77 3.15 -2.90
C ARG A 97 15.88 2.71 -4.04
N LYS A 98 15.65 1.39 -4.16
CA LYS A 98 14.60 0.89 -5.04
C LYS A 98 13.26 1.01 -4.33
N ILE A 99 12.27 1.50 -5.06
CA ILE A 99 10.91 1.64 -4.56
C ILE A 99 10.03 0.68 -5.36
N PHE A 100 9.40 -0.27 -4.67
CA PHE A 100 8.45 -1.19 -5.24
C PHE A 100 7.04 -0.72 -4.91
N VAL A 101 6.18 -0.53 -5.92
CA VAL A 101 4.78 -0.13 -5.72
C VAL A 101 3.88 -1.28 -6.17
N VAL A 102 3.07 -1.81 -5.25
CA VAL A 102 2.15 -2.93 -5.50
C VAL A 102 0.73 -2.40 -5.67
N THR A 103 0.23 -2.48 -6.90
CA THR A 103 -1.09 -1.97 -7.28
C THR A 103 -1.49 -2.44 -8.68
N SER A 104 -2.78 -2.72 -8.85
CA SER A 104 -3.38 -3.22 -10.09
C SER A 104 -4.07 -2.15 -10.92
N ASP A 105 -4.42 -0.98 -10.35
CA ASP A 105 -5.25 0.06 -11.01
C ASP A 105 -4.50 1.38 -11.33
N TYR A 106 -3.17 1.33 -11.41
CA TYR A 106 -2.33 2.50 -11.72
C TYR A 106 -2.44 3.03 -13.16
N SER A 107 -3.50 2.68 -13.88
CA SER A 107 -3.67 3.00 -15.29
C SER A 107 -3.76 4.51 -15.56
N GLN A 108 -3.98 5.35 -14.53
CA GLN A 108 -4.24 6.78 -14.71
C GLN A 108 -3.05 7.73 -14.43
N GLN A 109 -2.00 7.34 -13.71
CA GLN A 109 -0.89 8.27 -13.43
C GLN A 109 0.47 7.75 -13.91
N LYS A 110 0.92 8.32 -15.04
CA LYS A 110 2.25 8.10 -15.67
C LYS A 110 3.44 8.60 -14.83
N VAL A 111 3.20 9.21 -13.67
CA VAL A 111 4.13 10.12 -12.97
C VAL A 111 5.15 9.38 -12.09
N ILE A 112 4.94 8.10 -11.77
CA ILE A 112 5.78 7.38 -10.79
C ILE A 112 6.98 6.63 -11.41
N PHE A 113 7.15 6.64 -12.74
CA PHE A 113 8.33 6.07 -13.38
C PHE A 113 9.57 6.97 -13.24
N GLY A 114 9.94 7.33 -12.01
CA GLY A 114 11.29 7.75 -11.67
C GLY A 114 12.27 6.59 -11.90
N LYS A 115 13.57 6.89 -12.05
CA LYS A 115 14.60 5.91 -12.44
C LYS A 115 14.69 4.67 -11.54
N ASN A 116 14.17 4.72 -10.31
CA ASN A 116 14.31 3.65 -9.31
C ASN A 116 12.98 3.09 -8.79
N THR A 117 11.86 3.42 -9.43
CA THR A 117 10.55 2.90 -9.03
C THR A 117 10.11 1.77 -9.94
N VAL A 118 9.73 0.64 -9.35
CA VAL A 118 9.28 -0.56 -10.05
C VAL A 118 7.86 -0.88 -9.60
N ARG A 119 6.93 -0.94 -10.56
CA ARG A 119 5.57 -1.41 -10.30
C ARG A 119 5.54 -2.94 -10.28
N ARG A 120 4.78 -3.50 -9.34
CA ARG A 120 4.32 -4.91 -9.36
C ARG A 120 2.81 -4.96 -9.29
N SER A 121 2.18 -5.88 -9.99
CA SER A 121 0.75 -6.14 -9.78
C SER A 121 0.52 -6.91 -8.48
N CYS A 122 -0.69 -6.82 -7.90
CA CYS A 122 -1.04 -7.61 -6.70
C CYS A 122 -0.91 -9.12 -6.95
N ARG A 123 -1.11 -9.58 -8.20
CA ARG A 123 -0.97 -10.98 -8.60
C ARG A 123 0.48 -11.44 -8.66
N GLU A 124 1.40 -10.57 -9.10
CA GLU A 124 2.84 -10.87 -9.18
C GLU A 124 3.55 -10.71 -7.84
N PHE A 125 2.99 -9.94 -6.91
CA PHE A 125 3.64 -9.66 -5.64
C PHE A 125 3.85 -10.95 -4.82
N GLY A 126 2.81 -11.77 -4.67
CA GLY A 126 2.84 -13.02 -3.90
C GLY A 126 3.15 -12.81 -2.41
N LEU A 127 2.38 -13.43 -1.53
CA LEU A 127 2.68 -13.44 -0.08
C LEU A 127 3.54 -14.66 0.33
N GLU A 128 4.36 -15.17 -0.61
CA GLU A 128 5.20 -16.38 -0.44
C GLU A 128 6.57 -16.13 0.22
#